data_AF-A0AAW1DVY7-F1
#
_entry.id   AF-A0AAW1DVY7-F1
#
_cell.length_a   1.000
_cell.length_b   1.000
_cell.length_c   1.000
_cell.angle_alpha   90.00
_cell.angle_beta   90.00
_cell.angle_gamma   90.00
#
_symmetry.space_group_name_H-M   'P 1'
#
loop_
_entity.id
_entity.type
_entity.pdbx_description
1 polymer ?
#
loop_
_entity_poly.entity_id
_entity_poly.type
_entity_poly.pdbx_seq_one_letter_code
_entity_poly.pdbx_strand_id
1 'polypeptide(L)'
;MESAIGVLVSQFKVYAGSDGASDTLSRDEFHRLVTSALPNFVKNAANPAAIDQLMSSLDKNSDGELNFLEFWQLIGHLASKHGGFSQ
;
A
#
# COMPACT_ATOMS: atom_id res chain seq x y z
N MET A 1 4.96 -18.16 2.01
CA MET A 1 5.35 -16.74 2.20
C MET A 1 5.78 -16.12 0.87
N GLU A 2 6.65 -16.76 0.10
CA GLU A 2 7.11 -16.25 -1.20
C GLU A 2 5.98 -15.96 -2.20
N SER A 3 4.94 -16.81 -2.26
CA SER A 3 3.80 -16.60 -3.17
C SER A 3 2.98 -15.35 -2.83
N ALA A 4 2.81 -15.02 -1.54
CA ALA A 4 2.06 -13.83 -1.13
C ALA A 4 2.83 -12.55 -1.46
N ILE A 5 4.16 -12.58 -1.31
CA ILE A 5 5.06 -11.50 -1.70
C ILE A 5 5.00 -11.31 -3.23
N GLY A 6 5.07 -12.41 -3.99
CA GLY A 6 4.95 -12.36 -5.45
C GLY A 6 3.62 -11.75 -5.90
N VAL A 7 2.50 -12.12 -5.26
CA VAL A 7 1.19 -11.53 -5.56
C VAL A 7 1.16 -10.04 -5.24
N LEU A 8 1.70 -9.61 -4.10
CA LEU A 8 1.76 -8.18 -3.73
C LEU A 8 2.64 -7.37 -4.70
N VAL A 9 3.79 -7.90 -5.11
CA VAL A 9 4.68 -7.29 -6.11
C VAL A 9 3.99 -7.20 -7.46
N SER A 10 3.30 -8.26 -7.89
CA SER A 10 2.54 -8.26 -9.14
C SER A 10 1.40 -7.25 -9.08
N GLN A 11 0.66 -7.16 -7.98
CA GLN A 11 -0.37 -6.13 -7.80
C GLN A 11 0.25 -4.74 -7.82
N PHE A 12 1.34 -4.51 -7.08
CA PHE A 12 2.07 -3.24 -7.10
C PHE A 12 2.43 -2.83 -8.53
N LYS A 13 3.07 -3.71 -9.31
CA LYS A 13 3.45 -3.41 -10.70
C LYS A 13 2.24 -3.20 -11.63
N VAL A 14 1.14 -3.92 -11.41
CA VAL A 14 -0.09 -3.75 -12.19
C VAL A 14 -0.72 -2.39 -11.92
N TYR A 15 -0.71 -1.93 -10.66
CA TYR A 15 -1.27 -0.64 -10.30
C TYR A 15 -0.31 0.51 -10.64
N ALA A 16 0.97 0.46 -10.25
CA ALA A 16 1.99 1.48 -10.53
C ALA A 16 2.23 1.71 -12.04
N GLY A 17 2.04 0.66 -12.85
CA GLY A 17 2.18 0.78 -14.30
C GLY A 17 1.03 1.53 -14.99
N SER A 18 -0.02 1.95 -14.27
CA SER A 18 -1.23 2.49 -14.90
C SER A 18 -1.07 3.95 -15.34
N ASP A 19 -0.26 4.76 -14.65
CA ASP A 19 0.00 6.17 -15.01
C ASP A 19 1.32 6.39 -15.77
N GLY A 20 2.10 5.32 -16.00
CA GLY A 20 3.38 5.36 -16.72
C GLY A 20 4.62 5.40 -15.83
N ALA A 21 4.44 5.56 -14.52
CA ALA A 21 5.49 5.46 -13.51
C ALA A 21 5.49 4.08 -12.86
N SER A 22 6.02 3.06 -13.56
CA SER A 22 5.97 1.66 -13.11
C SER A 22 6.71 1.32 -11.79
N ASP A 23 7.30 2.31 -11.14
CA ASP A 23 8.03 2.19 -9.87
C ASP A 23 7.32 2.87 -8.69
N THR A 24 6.32 3.74 -8.95
CA THR A 24 5.60 4.52 -7.94
C THR A 24 4.09 4.28 -8.00
N LEU A 25 3.42 4.38 -6.86
CA LEU A 25 1.96 4.40 -6.78
C LEU A 25 1.49 5.80 -6.44
N SER A 26 0.68 6.38 -7.32
CA SER A 26 -0.08 7.57 -7.01
C SER A 26 -1.15 7.28 -5.94
N ARG A 27 -1.69 8.34 -5.34
CA ARG A 27 -2.76 8.26 -4.32
C ARG A 27 -3.94 7.38 -4.77
N ASP A 28 -4.37 7.53 -6.01
CA ASP A 28 -5.49 6.77 -6.57
C ASP A 28 -5.14 5.29 -6.79
N GLU A 29 -3.95 5.01 -7.32
CA GLU A 29 -3.46 3.65 -7.56
C GLU A 29 -3.26 2.90 -6.24
N PHE A 30 -2.70 3.56 -5.23
CA PHE A 30 -2.58 3.03 -3.88
C PHE A 30 -3.96 2.70 -3.30
N HIS A 31 -4.92 3.61 -3.40
CA HIS A 31 -6.29 3.38 -2.91
C HIS A 31 -6.94 2.17 -3.60
N ARG A 32 -6.78 2.04 -4.92
CA ARG A 32 -7.28 0.89 -5.69
C ARG A 32 -6.59 -0.41 -5.31
N LEU A 33 -5.28 -0.41 -5.16
CA LEU A 33 -4.50 -1.58 -4.76
C LEU A 33 -4.94 -2.07 -3.38
N VAL A 34 -5.00 -1.18 -2.39
CA VAL A 34 -5.36 -1.55 -1.01
C VAL A 34 -6.81 -2.06 -0.98
N THR A 35 -7.72 -1.47 -1.74
CA THR A 35 -9.12 -1.94 -1.86
C THR A 35 -9.24 -3.33 -2.51
N SER A 36 -8.43 -3.61 -3.53
CA SER A 36 -8.49 -4.85 -4.28
C SER A 36 -7.72 -6.00 -3.60
N ALA A 37 -6.47 -5.73 -3.20
CA ALA A 37 -5.58 -6.73 -2.63
C ALA A 37 -5.76 -6.92 -1.11
N LEU A 38 -6.26 -5.90 -0.40
CA LEU A 38 -6.41 -5.91 1.07
C LEU A 38 -7.83 -5.48 1.51
N PRO A 39 -8.90 -6.15 1.03
CA PRO A 39 -10.28 -5.74 1.31
C PRO A 39 -10.64 -5.75 2.81
N ASN A 40 -9.99 -6.61 3.60
CA ASN A 40 -10.16 -6.65 5.06
C ASN A 40 -9.53 -5.44 5.76
N PHE A 41 -8.48 -4.85 5.18
CA PHE A 41 -7.85 -3.62 5.69
C PHE A 41 -8.66 -2.38 5.29
N VAL A 42 -9.20 -2.37 4.07
CA VAL A 42 -10.09 -1.29 3.61
C VAL A 42 -11.37 -1.19 4.42
N LYS A 43 -11.90 -2.26 5.02
CA LYS A 43 -13.02 -2.10 5.97
C LYS A 43 -12.73 -1.10 7.10
N ASN A 44 -11.46 -0.94 7.50
CA ASN A 44 -11.02 0.04 8.48
C ASN A 44 -10.42 1.32 7.84
N ALA A 45 -9.88 1.22 6.62
CA ALA A 45 -9.25 2.30 5.87
C ALA A 45 -10.13 2.94 4.77
N ALA A 46 -11.40 2.54 4.59
CA ALA A 46 -12.29 3.04 3.54
C ALA A 46 -12.63 4.53 3.67
N ASN A 47 -12.23 5.18 4.76
CA ASN A 47 -12.29 6.62 4.85
C ASN A 47 -11.19 7.22 3.96
N PRO A 48 -11.55 8.00 2.92
CA PRO A 48 -10.56 8.65 2.06
C PRO A 48 -9.60 9.54 2.86
N ALA A 49 -10.07 10.14 3.97
CA ALA A 49 -9.22 10.88 4.91
C ALA A 49 -8.21 9.98 5.64
N ALA A 50 -8.58 8.75 5.98
CA ALA A 50 -7.67 7.81 6.62
C ALA A 50 -6.61 7.30 5.63
N ILE A 51 -6.99 7.04 4.37
CA ILE A 51 -6.04 6.69 3.30
C ILE A 51 -5.09 7.86 3.02
N ASP A 52 -5.60 9.08 2.97
CA ASP A 52 -4.79 10.28 2.73
C ASP A 52 -3.79 10.53 3.87
N GLN A 53 -4.23 10.42 5.13
CA GLN A 53 -3.32 10.48 6.28
C GLN A 53 -2.31 9.33 6.28
N LEU A 54 -2.72 8.13 5.88
CA LEU A 54 -1.82 6.98 5.82
C LEU A 54 -0.79 7.14 4.71
N MET A 55 -1.22 7.60 3.54
CA MET A 55 -0.34 7.94 2.42
C MET A 55 0.64 9.03 2.82
N SER A 56 0.17 10.16 3.36
CA SER A 56 1.03 11.25 3.82
C SER A 56 1.98 10.81 4.95
N SER A 57 1.59 9.86 5.78
CA SER A 57 2.45 9.31 6.83
C SER A 57 3.50 8.31 6.31
N LEU A 58 3.30 7.76 5.12
CA LEU A 58 4.17 6.77 4.48
C LEU A 58 5.11 7.40 3.45
N ASP A 59 4.62 8.44 2.77
CA ASP A 59 5.28 9.29 1.78
C ASP A 59 6.36 10.12 2.46
N LYS A 60 7.48 9.46 2.80
CA LYS A 60 8.59 10.07 3.53
C LYS A 60 9.37 11.05 2.67
N ASN A 61 9.34 10.87 1.35
CA ASN A 61 9.92 11.81 0.40
C ASN A 61 9.02 13.05 0.17
N SER A 62 7.77 13.03 0.65
CA SER A 62 6.79 14.11 0.40
C SER A 62 6.61 14.41 -1.09
N ASP A 63 6.75 13.38 -1.94
CA ASP A 63 6.60 13.48 -3.40
C ASP A 63 5.13 13.30 -3.82
N GLY A 64 4.28 12.81 -2.91
CA GLY A 64 2.89 12.52 -3.18
C GLY A 64 2.69 11.19 -3.92
N GLU A 65 3.69 10.32 -3.90
CA GLU A 65 3.73 9.03 -4.58
C GLU A 65 4.49 7.99 -3.73
N LEU A 66 3.94 6.78 -3.60
CA LEU A 66 4.56 5.72 -2.82
C LEU A 66 5.46 4.85 -3.69
N ASN A 67 6.76 4.85 -3.39
CA ASN A 67 7.68 3.90 -4.01
C ASN A 67 7.49 2.49 -3.45
N PHE A 68 8.01 1.48 -4.16
CA PHE A 68 7.95 0.08 -3.75
C PHE A 68 8.44 -0.14 -2.30
N LEU A 69 9.47 0.59 -1.87
CA LEU A 69 10.01 0.49 -0.52
C LEU A 69 9.04 1.00 0.56
N GLU A 70 8.36 2.11 0.30
CA GLU A 70 7.37 2.72 1.21
C GLU A 70 6.12 1.85 1.30
N PHE A 71 5.68 1.32 0.16
CA PHE A 71 4.63 0.31 0.11
C PHE A 71 5.00 -0.96 0.89
N TRP A 72 6.23 -1.46 0.75
CA TRP A 72 6.69 -2.64 1.48
C TRP A 72 6.73 -2.42 2.99
N GLN A 73 7.20 -1.24 3.44
CA GLN A 73 7.17 -0.84 4.84
C GLN A 73 5.74 -0.80 5.39
N LEU A 74 4.78 -0.32 4.59
CA LEU A 74 3.37 -0.40 4.96
C LEU A 74 2.95 -1.85 5.15
N ILE A 75 3.15 -2.73 4.18
CA ILE A 75 2.76 -4.14 4.30
C ILE A 75 3.39 -4.79 5.54
N GLY A 76 4.65 -4.47 5.85
CA GLY A 76 5.31 -4.92 7.08
C GLY A 76 4.64 -4.39 8.36
N HIS A 77 4.30 -3.11 8.41
CA HIS A 77 3.57 -2.50 9.53
C HIS A 77 2.16 -3.09 9.67
N LEU A 78 1.48 -3.34 8.56
CA LEU A 78 0.17 -3.99 8.52
C LEU A 78 0.22 -5.43 9.01
N ALA A 79 1.20 -6.21 8.55
CA ALA A 79 1.42 -7.58 8.99
C ALA A 79 1.71 -7.63 10.50
N SER A 80 2.49 -6.68 11.03
CA SER A 80 2.77 -6.56 12.47
C SER A 80 1.49 -6.24 13.26
N LYS A 81 0.69 -5.28 12.79
CA LYS A 81 -0.55 -4.84 13.45
C LYS A 81 -1.69 -5.88 13.38
N HIS A 82 -1.79 -6.64 12.30
CA HIS A 82 -2.83 -7.66 12.11
C HIS A 82 -2.42 -9.05 12.67
N GLY A 83 -1.12 -9.32 12.78
CA GLY A 83 -0.58 -10.58 13.27
C GLY A 83 -0.58 -10.74 14.79
N GLY A 84 -0.98 -9.72 15.54
CA GLY A 84 -0.91 -9.76 17.01
C GLY A 84 0.52 -9.81 17.53
N PHE A 85 1.47 -9.17 16.85
CA PHE A 85 2.76 -8.83 17.47
C PHE A 85 2.55 -7.64 18.42
N SER A 86 1.72 -7.85 19.45
CA SER A 86 1.80 -7.09 20.68
C SER A 86 3.13 -7.46 21.31
N GLN A 87 4.08 -6.53 21.28
CA GLN A 87 5.21 -6.58 22.20
C GLN A 87 4.72 -6.31 23.62
#